data_AF-A0A9W9ZIR2-F1
#
_entry.id   AF-A0A9W9ZIR2-F1
#
_cell.length_a   1.000
_cell.length_b   1.000
_cell.length_c   1.000
_cell.angle_alpha   90.00
_cell.angle_beta   90.00
_cell.angle_gamma   90.00
#
_symmetry.space_group_name_H-M   'P 1'
#
loop_
_entity.id
_entity.type
_entity.pdbx_description
1 polymer ?
#
loop_
_entity_poly.entity_id
_entity_poly.type
_entity_poly.pdbx_seq_one_letter_code
_entity_poly.pdbx_strand_id
1 'polypeptide(L)'
;MTTKNSKLWTKVATLEQLLPIMEDLGDHWWKLGIKLKLSGAALRNINRDYRLTNEKTRAVLWEWMEHEGSDATIGLLAVAINTIGGTRTAQKLLGM
;
A
#
# COMPACT_ATOMS: atom_id res chain seq x y z
N MET A 1 -2.66 8.87 -20.74
CA MET A 1 -2.16 9.27 -19.41
C MET A 1 -1.95 10.77 -19.42
N THR A 2 -2.54 11.52 -18.48
CA THR A 2 -2.34 12.97 -18.34
C THR A 2 -1.09 13.27 -17.50
N THR A 3 -0.47 14.43 -17.71
CA THR A 3 0.77 14.89 -17.02
C THR A 3 0.65 14.91 -15.49
N LYS A 4 -0.56 15.09 -14.96
CA LYS A 4 -0.84 15.03 -13.52
C LYS A 4 -0.68 13.60 -12.97
N ASN A 5 -1.10 12.60 -13.73
CA ASN A 5 -0.99 11.20 -13.32
C ASN A 5 0.45 10.70 -13.41
N SER A 6 1.26 11.18 -14.37
CA SER A 6 2.68 10.83 -14.44
C SER A 6 3.47 11.41 -13.26
N LYS A 7 3.16 12.64 -12.83
CA LYS A 7 3.79 13.26 -11.64
C LYS A 7 3.38 12.58 -10.34
N LEU A 8 2.11 12.17 -10.22
CA LEU A 8 1.63 11.46 -9.04
C LEU A 8 2.23 10.04 -8.95
N TRP A 9 2.40 9.37 -10.10
CA TRP A 9 2.94 8.02 -10.18
C TRP A 9 4.33 7.89 -9.56
N THR A 10 5.22 8.84 -9.83
CA THR A 10 6.61 8.84 -9.34
C THR A 10 6.76 9.46 -7.96
N LYS A 11 5.68 10.00 -7.37
CA LYS A 11 5.75 10.61 -6.04
C LYS A 11 5.97 9.52 -4.99
N VAL A 12 6.92 9.75 -4.09
CA VAL A 12 7.13 8.90 -2.90
C VAL A 12 5.86 8.90 -2.06
N ALA A 13 5.41 7.72 -1.68
CA ALA A 13 4.25 7.52 -0.84
C ALA A 13 4.53 8.05 0.56
N THR A 14 3.51 8.66 1.15
CA THR A 14 3.54 9.16 2.52
C THR A 14 2.33 8.64 3.24
N LEU A 15 2.43 8.39 4.55
CA LEU A 15 1.29 7.91 5.34
C LEU A 15 0.02 8.74 5.12
N GLU A 16 0.15 10.08 5.06
CA GLU A 16 -0.97 11.00 4.88
C GLU A 16 -1.77 10.69 3.60
N GLN A 17 -1.07 10.38 2.50
CA GLN A 17 -1.72 10.03 1.23
C GLN A 17 -2.38 8.65 1.27
N LEU A 18 -1.94 7.78 2.17
CA LEU A 18 -2.45 6.42 2.29
C LEU A 18 -3.63 6.31 3.26
N LEU A 19 -3.81 7.28 4.17
CA LEU A 19 -4.95 7.31 5.11
C LEU A 19 -6.30 7.02 4.44
N PRO A 20 -6.66 7.64 3.30
CA PRO A 20 -7.98 7.44 2.71
C PRO A 20 -8.21 6.04 2.13
N ILE A 21 -7.15 5.25 1.90
CA ILE A 21 -7.23 3.92 1.28
C ILE A 21 -7.01 2.77 2.27
N MET A 22 -6.52 3.06 3.48
CA MET A 22 -6.30 2.03 4.51
C MET A 22 -7.60 1.31 4.90
N GLU A 23 -8.71 2.05 4.99
CA GLU A 23 -10.03 1.50 5.28
C GLU A 23 -10.54 0.61 4.13
N ASP A 24 -10.27 1.01 2.88
CA ASP A 24 -10.75 0.32 1.68
C ASP A 24 -10.04 -1.03 1.47
N LEU A 25 -8.82 -1.20 1.98
CA LEU A 25 -8.00 -2.40 1.77
C LEU A 25 -8.40 -3.56 2.70
N GLY A 26 -8.96 -3.26 3.88
CA GLY A 26 -9.49 -4.26 4.80
C GLY A 26 -8.59 -5.49 4.94
N ASP A 27 -9.18 -6.68 4.83
CA ASP A 27 -8.51 -7.98 5.09
C ASP A 27 -7.44 -8.37 4.05
N HIS A 28 -7.19 -7.53 3.04
CA HIS A 28 -6.23 -7.83 1.97
C HIS A 28 -4.77 -7.52 2.33
N TRP A 29 -4.49 -7.04 3.54
CA TRP A 29 -3.14 -6.68 4.00
C TRP A 29 -2.09 -7.79 3.77
N TRP A 30 -2.45 -9.06 3.96
CA TRP A 30 -1.52 -10.18 3.74
C TRP A 30 -1.13 -10.32 2.27
N LYS A 31 -2.12 -10.29 1.36
CA LYS A 31 -1.89 -10.35 -0.09
C LYS A 31 -1.12 -9.12 -0.56
N LEU A 32 -1.45 -7.95 -0.01
CA LEU A 32 -0.76 -6.70 -0.30
C LEU A 32 0.72 -6.79 0.10
N GLY A 33 1.01 -7.23 1.32
CA GLY A 33 2.38 -7.39 1.80
C GLY A 33 3.22 -8.33 0.94
N ILE A 34 2.63 -9.45 0.47
CA ILE A 34 3.30 -10.35 -0.48
C ILE A 34 3.62 -9.62 -1.80
N LYS A 35 2.66 -8.84 -2.34
CA LYS A 35 2.87 -8.09 -3.59
C LYS A 35 3.89 -6.97 -3.45
N LEU A 36 3.98 -6.39 -2.27
CA LEU A 36 5.00 -5.42 -1.87
C LEU A 36 6.32 -6.08 -1.47
N LYS A 37 6.46 -7.41 -1.67
CA LYS A 37 7.67 -8.20 -1.43
C LYS A 37 8.18 -8.16 0.01
N LEU A 38 7.29 -7.89 0.98
CA LEU A 38 7.63 -8.01 2.39
C LEU A 38 7.93 -9.46 2.75
N SER A 39 8.89 -9.66 3.65
CA SER A 39 9.25 -11.00 4.09
C SER A 39 8.09 -11.69 4.83
N GLY A 40 8.01 -13.01 4.71
CA GLY A 40 7.02 -13.78 5.48
C GLY A 40 7.20 -13.64 7.00
N ALA A 41 8.42 -13.35 7.46
CA ALA A 41 8.69 -13.06 8.87
C ALA A 41 8.06 -11.73 9.31
N ALA A 42 8.22 -10.67 8.51
CA ALA A 42 7.59 -9.37 8.76
C ALA A 42 6.06 -9.50 8.81
N LEU A 43 5.46 -10.22 7.85
CA LEU A 43 4.00 -10.42 7.81
C LEU A 43 3.47 -11.22 9.02
N ARG A 44 4.23 -12.23 9.48
CA ARG A 44 3.87 -12.98 10.71
C ARG A 44 3.99 -12.12 11.96
N ASN A 45 5.01 -11.26 12.04
CA ASN A 45 5.14 -10.32 13.15
C ASN A 45 3.97 -9.33 13.16
N ILE A 46 3.64 -8.71 12.02
CA ILE A 46 2.47 -7.84 11.87
C ILE A 46 1.18 -8.56 12.29
N ASN A 47 1.01 -9.83 11.89
CA ASN A 47 -0.19 -10.60 12.25
C ASN A 47 -0.33 -10.79 13.78
N ARG A 48 0.80 -10.95 14.47
CA ARG A 48 0.88 -11.20 15.90
C ARG A 48 0.72 -9.90 16.69
N ASP A 49 1.36 -8.84 16.24
CA ASP A 49 1.52 -7.59 16.97
C ASP A 49 0.27 -6.69 16.86
N TYR A 50 -0.54 -6.87 15.81
CA TYR A 50 -1.78 -6.12 15.60
C TYR A 50 -3.00 -7.03 15.56
N ARG A 51 -4.12 -6.60 16.16
CA ARG A 51 -5.36 -7.39 16.18
C ARG A 51 -6.30 -6.97 15.08
N LEU A 52 -6.46 -5.66 14.87
CA LEU A 52 -7.42 -5.14 13.90
C LEU A 52 -6.83 -5.18 12.51
N THR A 53 -7.65 -5.55 11.54
CA THR A 53 -7.27 -5.58 10.13
C THR A 53 -6.71 -4.23 9.65
N ASN A 54 -7.32 -3.12 10.05
CA ASN A 54 -6.89 -1.78 9.63
C ASN A 54 -5.49 -1.45 10.19
N GLU A 55 -5.18 -1.89 11.41
CA GLU A 55 -3.85 -1.75 12.01
C GLU A 55 -2.81 -2.57 11.23
N LYS A 56 -3.17 -3.81 10.83
CA LYS A 56 -2.31 -4.67 10.00
C LYS A 56 -2.04 -4.07 8.63
N THR A 57 -3.06 -3.52 7.97
CA THR A 57 -2.92 -2.81 6.69
C THR A 57 -1.97 -1.63 6.84
N ARG A 58 -2.15 -0.82 7.89
CA ARG A 58 -1.26 0.31 8.18
C ARG A 58 0.17 -0.15 8.41
N ALA A 59 0.37 -1.22 9.19
CA ALA A 59 1.69 -1.76 9.47
C ALA A 59 2.38 -2.31 8.22
N VAL A 60 1.66 -3.00 7.32
CA VAL A 60 2.20 -3.43 6.01
C VAL A 60 2.67 -2.25 5.17
N LEU A 61 1.87 -1.20 5.09
CA LEU A 61 2.22 -0.02 4.32
C LEU A 61 3.42 0.71 4.91
N TRP A 62 3.49 0.81 6.25
CA TRP A 62 4.63 1.39 6.95
C TRP A 62 5.91 0.59 6.70
N GLU A 63 5.88 -0.73 6.92
CA GLU A 63 7.02 -1.62 6.71
C GLU A 63 7.52 -1.54 5.26
N TRP A 64 6.61 -1.48 4.29
CA TRP A 64 6.97 -1.31 2.87
C TRP A 64 7.65 0.03 2.59
N MET A 65 7.14 1.13 3.14
CA MET A 65 7.75 2.45 2.97
C MET A 65 9.15 2.51 3.60
N GLU A 66 9.33 1.93 4.78
CA GLU A 66 10.65 1.86 5.44
C GLU A 66 11.63 0.97 4.66
N HIS A 67 11.15 -0.13 4.08
CA HIS A 67 11.98 -1.05 3.29
C HIS A 67 12.43 -0.45 1.95
N GLU A 68 11.52 0.18 1.20
CA GLU A 68 11.83 0.74 -0.12
C GLU A 68 12.36 2.18 -0.08
N GLY A 69 12.12 2.92 1.01
CA GLY A 69 12.57 4.30 1.17
C GLY A 69 12.04 5.22 0.06
N SER A 70 12.95 5.88 -0.68
CA SER A 70 12.58 6.77 -1.79
C SER A 70 11.96 6.06 -2.98
N ASP A 71 12.10 4.74 -3.08
CA ASP A 71 11.54 3.95 -4.18
C ASP A 71 10.08 3.54 -3.90
N ALA A 72 9.58 3.80 -2.68
CA ALA A 72 8.21 3.54 -2.25
C ALA A 72 7.21 4.49 -2.96
N THR A 73 7.03 4.38 -4.26
CA THR A 73 6.22 5.32 -5.05
C THR A 73 4.72 4.97 -5.07
N ILE A 74 3.87 6.00 -5.21
CA ILE A 74 2.41 5.87 -5.33
C ILE A 74 2.02 4.93 -6.49
N GLY A 75 2.75 5.00 -7.61
CA GLY A 75 2.52 4.15 -8.78
C GLY A 75 2.72 2.66 -8.47
N LEU A 76 3.81 2.31 -7.78
CA LEU A 76 4.08 0.92 -7.39
C LEU A 76 3.00 0.40 -6.44
N LEU A 77 2.58 1.22 -5.48
CA LEU A 77 1.50 0.85 -4.57
C LEU A 77 0.18 0.65 -5.32
N ALA A 78 -0.17 1.55 -6.25
CA ALA A 78 -1.39 1.42 -7.05
C ALA A 78 -1.41 0.12 -7.87
N VAL A 79 -0.27 -0.28 -8.46
CA VAL A 79 -0.12 -1.55 -9.17
C VAL A 79 -0.31 -2.74 -8.24
N ALA A 80 0.30 -2.72 -7.05
CA ALA A 80 0.16 -3.78 -6.06
C ALA A 80 -1.30 -3.94 -5.62
N ILE A 81 -1.97 -2.83 -5.31
CA ILE A 81 -3.40 -2.80 -4.93
C ILE A 81 -4.29 -3.31 -6.06
N ASN A 82 -4.05 -2.88 -7.30
CA ASN A 82 -4.82 -3.36 -8.45
C ASN A 82 -4.65 -4.87 -8.66
N THR A 83 -3.44 -5.39 -8.45
CA THR A 83 -3.12 -6.82 -8.62
C THR A 83 -3.83 -7.72 -7.60
N ILE A 84 -4.18 -7.18 -6.42
CA ILE A 84 -4.94 -7.92 -5.40
C ILE A 84 -6.47 -7.71 -5.51
N GLY A 85 -6.94 -7.04 -6.57
CA GLY A 85 -8.37 -6.80 -6.84
C GLY A 85 -8.90 -5.45 -6.35
N GLY A 86 -8.04 -4.57 -5.82
CA GLY A 86 -8.40 -3.26 -5.30
C GLY A 86 -8.49 -2.15 -6.35
N THR A 87 -9.02 -2.42 -7.55
CA THR A 87 -9.00 -1.47 -8.69
C THR A 87 -9.55 -0.08 -8.33
N ARG A 88 -10.68 -0.02 -7.61
CA ARG A 88 -11.28 1.25 -7.18
C ARG A 88 -10.37 2.02 -6.22
N THR A 89 -9.73 1.32 -5.30
CA THR A 89 -8.78 1.89 -4.34
C THR A 89 -7.52 2.39 -5.05
N ALA A 90 -7.02 1.65 -6.04
CA ALA A 90 -5.89 2.07 -6.87
C ALA A 90 -6.21 3.33 -7.69
N GLN A 91 -7.41 3.42 -8.27
CA GLN A 91 -7.86 4.63 -8.98
C GLN A 91 -7.99 5.83 -8.04
N LYS A 92 -8.61 5.65 -6.87
CA LYS A 92 -8.70 6.68 -5.82
C LYS A 92 -7.33 7.19 -5.40
N LEU A 93 -6.36 6.28 -5.23
CA LEU A 93 -4.97 6.63 -4.92
C LEU A 93 -4.31 7.45 -6.04
N LEU A 94 -4.65 7.16 -7.30
CA LEU A 94 -4.16 7.89 -8.47
C LEU A 94 -4.97 9.16 -8.79
N GLY A 95 -6.00 9.49 -8.01
CA GLY A 95 -6.90 10.61 -8.28
C GLY A 95 -7.67 10.48 -9.60
N MET A 96 -7.98 9.25 -9.99
CA MET A 96 -8.73 8.88 -11.20
C MET A 96 -10.21 8.62 -10.89
#